data_AF-A0A942KAM1-F1
#
_entry.id   AF-A0A942KAM1-F1
#
_cell.length_a   1.000
_cell.length_b   1.000
_cell.length_c   1.000
_cell.angle_alpha   90.00
_cell.angle_beta   90.00
_cell.angle_gamma   90.00
#
_symmetry.space_group_name_H-M   'P 1'
#
loop_
_entity.id
_entity.type
_entity.pdbx_description
1 polymer ?
#
loop_
_entity_poly.entity_id
_entity_poly.type
_entity_poly.pdbx_seq_one_letter_code
_entity_poly.pdbx_strand_id
1 'polypeptide(L)'
;DPALEHFAQGVRILDGRTQQSAIGVRPDGTVLLVAADNMVARELVPLFLSLGARYAMRLDSGTRSTLYAAGRIINRSSERPIVSAIVLVPAR
;
A
#
# COMPACT_ATOMS: atom_id res chain seq x y z
N ASP A 1 -6.76 -6.10 -13.79
CA ASP A 1 -5.69 -6.00 -14.81
C ASP A 1 -5.24 -4.55 -14.83
N PRO A 2 -3.99 -4.23 -14.46
CA PRO A 2 -3.50 -2.85 -14.40
C PRO A 2 -3.54 -2.09 -15.74
N ALA A 3 -3.54 -2.80 -16.87
CA ALA A 3 -3.62 -2.18 -18.20
C ALA A 3 -4.95 -1.43 -18.41
N LEU A 4 -6.04 -1.93 -17.80
CA LEU A 4 -7.35 -1.29 -17.81
C LEU A 4 -7.39 0.02 -17.00
N GLU A 5 -6.41 0.20 -16.10
CA GLU A 5 -6.21 1.40 -15.29
C GLU A 5 -5.09 2.30 -15.86
N HIS A 6 -4.70 2.06 -17.12
CA HIS A 6 -3.65 2.80 -17.84
C HIS A 6 -2.23 2.64 -17.27
N PHE A 7 -1.96 1.58 -16.51
CA PHE A 7 -0.60 1.23 -16.12
C PHE A 7 0.04 0.28 -17.15
N ALA A 8 1.09 0.75 -17.82
CA ALA A 8 1.86 -0.05 -18.75
C ALA A 8 2.70 -1.12 -18.03
N GLN A 9 2.88 -2.27 -18.69
CA GLN A 9 3.88 -3.28 -18.32
C GLN A 9 5.26 -2.92 -18.89
N GLY A 10 6.31 -3.53 -18.36
CA GLY A 10 7.70 -3.28 -18.76
C GLY A 10 8.28 -1.98 -18.19
N VAL A 11 7.57 -1.30 -17.28
CA VAL A 11 7.99 -0.03 -16.68
C VAL A 11 8.09 -0.12 -15.16
N ARG A 12 8.94 0.74 -14.59
CA ARG A 12 9.29 0.75 -13.17
C ARG A 12 8.09 0.76 -12.22
N ILE A 13 6.99 1.40 -12.62
CA ILE A 13 5.80 1.55 -11.75
C ILE A 13 5.13 0.21 -11.42
N LEU A 14 5.13 -0.76 -12.34
CA LEU A 14 4.57 -2.09 -12.13
C LEU A 14 5.65 -3.12 -11.81
N ASP A 15 6.77 -3.09 -12.53
CA ASP A 15 7.76 -4.17 -12.53
C ASP A 15 9.00 -3.88 -11.66
N GLY A 16 9.17 -2.62 -11.27
CA GLY A 16 10.26 -2.22 -10.39
C GLY A 16 10.01 -2.69 -8.95
N ARG A 17 11.05 -3.28 -8.35
CA ARG A 17 11.11 -3.50 -6.91
C ARG A 17 11.26 -2.16 -6.18
N THR A 18 10.32 -1.87 -5.28
CA THR A 18 10.31 -0.63 -4.52
C THR A 18 9.45 -0.77 -3.27
N GLN A 19 9.38 0.28 -2.45
CA GLN A 19 8.43 0.33 -1.35
C GLN A 19 7.01 0.36 -1.92
N GLN A 20 6.08 -0.38 -1.32
CA GLN A 20 4.67 -0.39 -1.72
C GLN A 20 3.81 0.11 -0.57
N SER A 21 2.76 0.85 -0.92
CA SER A 21 1.67 1.18 0.00
C SER A 21 0.36 0.69 -0.61
N ALA A 22 -0.53 0.18 0.24
CA ALA A 22 -1.83 -0.31 -0.19
C ALA A 22 -2.83 -0.37 0.96
N ILE A 23 -4.11 -0.44 0.61
CA ILE A 23 -5.22 -0.62 1.54
C ILE A 23 -6.05 -1.83 1.11
N GLY A 24 -6.57 -2.58 2.09
CA GLY A 24 -7.49 -3.68 1.85
C GLY A 24 -8.62 -3.71 2.87
N VAL A 25 -9.69 -4.45 2.55
CA VAL A 25 -10.85 -4.66 3.41
C VAL A 25 -11.21 -6.14 3.41
N ARG A 26 -11.31 -6.73 4.60
CA ARG A 26 -11.78 -8.11 4.80
C ARG A 26 -13.31 -8.20 4.74
N PRO A 27 -13.90 -9.39 4.54
CA PRO A 27 -15.36 -9.56 4.56
C PRO A 27 -16.03 -9.09 5.86
N ASP A 28 -15.34 -9.13 6.99
CA ASP A 28 -15.83 -8.69 8.31
C ASP A 28 -15.74 -7.16 8.52
N GLY A 29 -15.26 -6.41 7.52
CA GLY A 29 -15.06 -4.97 7.61
C GLY A 29 -13.71 -4.55 8.19
N THR A 30 -12.83 -5.48 8.59
CA THR A 30 -11.48 -5.15 9.03
C THR A 30 -10.71 -4.45 7.91
N VAL A 31 -10.17 -3.26 8.20
CA VAL A 31 -9.31 -2.49 7.29
C VAL A 31 -7.85 -2.88 7.47
N LEU A 32 -7.17 -3.15 6.36
CA LEU A 32 -5.75 -3.48 6.29
C LEU A 32 -5.00 -2.28 5.72
N LEU A 33 -4.08 -1.70 6.49
CA LEU A 33 -3.12 -0.71 5.99
C LEU A 33 -1.77 -1.40 5.81
N VAL A 34 -1.28 -1.44 4.57
CA VAL A 34 -0.07 -2.20 4.20
C VAL A 34 1.01 -1.22 3.74
N ALA A 35 2.21 -1.36 4.32
CA ALA A 35 3.44 -0.81 3.80
C ALA A 35 4.47 -1.95 3.68
N ALA A 36 5.09 -2.09 2.52
CA ALA A 36 6.12 -3.08 2.25
C ALA A 36 7.39 -2.40 1.74
N ASP A 37 8.57 -2.89 2.12
CA ASP A 37 9.83 -2.18 1.86
C ASP A 37 10.42 -2.44 0.47
N ASN A 38 10.35 -3.68 -0.01
CA ASN A 38 10.98 -4.09 -1.26
C ASN A 38 10.13 -5.13 -2.00
N MET A 39 9.16 -4.65 -2.76
CA MET A 39 8.13 -5.47 -3.38
C MET A 39 7.81 -4.95 -4.80
N VAL A 40 7.48 -5.87 -5.71
CA VAL A 40 6.92 -5.57 -7.05
C VAL A 40 5.40 -5.44 -6.93
N ALA A 41 4.77 -4.55 -7.69
CA ALA A 41 3.34 -4.24 -7.52
C ALA A 41 2.43 -5.48 -7.58
N ARG A 42 2.71 -6.43 -8.47
CA ARG A 42 1.95 -7.69 -8.61
C ARG A 42 1.99 -8.58 -7.38
N GLU A 43 3.02 -8.47 -6.54
CA GLU A 43 3.18 -9.28 -5.32
C GLU A 43 2.20 -8.84 -4.21
N LEU A 44 1.58 -7.65 -4.32
CA LEU A 44 0.50 -7.23 -3.43
C LEU A 44 -0.73 -8.13 -3.56
N VAL A 45 -1.01 -8.69 -4.74
CA VAL A 45 -2.19 -9.53 -4.97
C VAL A 45 -2.17 -10.79 -4.10
N PRO A 46 -1.15 -11.68 -4.20
CA PRO A 46 -1.10 -12.85 -3.33
C PRO A 46 -0.97 -12.49 -1.84
N LEU A 47 -0.37 -11.35 -1.49
CA LEU A 47 -0.34 -10.85 -0.10
C LEU A 47 -1.76 -10.52 0.41
N PHE A 48 -2.55 -9.75 -0.33
CA PHE A 48 -3.90 -9.41 0.10
C PHE A 48 -4.83 -10.62 0.16
N LEU A 49 -4.67 -11.57 -0.77
CA LEU A 49 -5.38 -12.84 -0.73
C LEU A 49 -5.01 -13.64 0.54
N SER A 50 -3.72 -13.73 0.90
CA SER A 50 -3.29 -14.44 2.11
C SER A 50 -3.73 -13.75 3.40
N LEU A 51 -3.89 -12.43 3.38
CA LEU A 51 -4.43 -11.64 4.49
C LEU A 51 -5.96 -11.69 4.58
N GLY A 52 -6.64 -12.39 3.67
CA GLY A 52 -8.10 -12.55 3.65
C GLY A 52 -8.87 -11.32 3.16
N ALA A 53 -8.23 -10.45 2.38
CA ALA A 53 -8.89 -9.27 1.83
C ALA A 53 -9.91 -9.66 0.75
N ARG A 54 -11.11 -9.07 0.82
CA ARG A 54 -12.12 -9.14 -0.24
C ARG A 54 -11.90 -8.06 -1.29
N TYR A 55 -11.50 -6.87 -0.84
CA TYR A 55 -11.16 -5.73 -1.69
C TYR A 55 -9.77 -5.24 -1.32
N ALA A 56 -9.01 -4.79 -2.32
CA ALA A 56 -7.70 -4.18 -2.10
C ALA A 56 -7.40 -3.16 -3.21
N MET A 57 -6.60 -2.15 -2.87
CA MET A 57 -6.17 -1.10 -3.77
C MET A 57 -4.73 -0.70 -3.44
N ARG A 58 -3.89 -0.58 -4.47
CA ARG A 58 -2.55 -0.02 -4.34
C ARG A 58 -2.63 1.51 -4.25
N LEU A 59 -1.74 2.11 -3.47
CA LEU A 59 -1.65 3.57 -3.26
C LEU A 59 -0.30 4.13 -3.77
N ASP A 60 -0.07 5.43 -3.56
CA ASP A 60 1.20 6.07 -3.94
C ASP A 60 2.40 5.41 -3.26
N SER A 61 3.32 4.93 -4.08
CA SER A 61 4.36 3.98 -3.69
C SER A 61 5.77 4.55 -3.88
N GLY A 62 6.79 3.76 -3.61
CA GLY A 62 8.18 4.19 -3.59
C GLY A 62 8.52 4.99 -2.35
N THR A 63 9.47 5.93 -2.46
CA THR A 63 10.02 6.70 -1.33
C THR A 63 9.01 7.64 -0.64
N ARG A 64 7.71 7.50 -0.90
CA ARG A 64 6.61 8.16 -0.18
C ARG A 64 5.78 7.18 0.67
N SER A 65 5.94 5.88 0.48
CA SER A 65 5.21 4.84 1.23
C SER A 65 5.51 4.95 2.72
N THR A 66 4.57 5.46 3.51
CA THR A 66 4.75 5.73 4.93
C THR A 66 3.59 5.17 5.72
N LEU A 67 3.90 4.37 6.74
CA LEU A 67 2.96 3.95 7.76
C LEU A 67 3.40 4.55 9.10
N TYR A 68 2.49 5.32 9.70
CA TYR A 68 2.70 6.01 10.95
C TYR A 68 1.76 5.43 12.01
N ALA A 69 2.32 4.99 13.14
CA ALA A 69 1.57 4.42 14.24
C ALA A 69 2.26 4.73 15.57
N ALA A 70 1.47 4.98 16.61
CA ALA A 70 1.97 5.24 17.97
C ALA A 70 3.04 6.34 18.03
N GLY A 71 2.84 7.45 17.32
CA GLY A 71 3.72 8.62 17.38
C GLY A 71 4.98 8.55 16.50
N ARG A 72 5.14 7.50 15.68
CA ARG A 72 6.34 7.31 14.85
C ARG A 72 6.04 6.59 13.53
N ILE A 73 6.98 6.71 12.60
CA ILE A 73 7.02 5.87 11.40
C ILE A 73 7.51 4.48 11.78
N ILE A 74 6.86 3.45 11.20
CA ILE A 74 7.16 2.06 11.55
C ILE A 74 7.76 1.24 10.42
N ASN A 75 7.72 1.73 9.17
CA ASN A 75 8.17 0.99 7.99
C ASN A 75 9.44 1.57 7.33
N ARG A 76 10.02 2.66 7.85
CA ARG A 76 11.24 3.28 7.30
C ARG A 76 11.84 4.33 8.24
N SER A 77 13.05 4.79 7.89
CA SER A 77 13.83 5.78 8.65
C SER A 77 13.80 7.21 8.10
N SER A 78 13.27 7.44 6.89
CA SER A 78 13.25 8.76 6.26
C SER A 78 11.85 9.20 5.84
N GLU A 79 11.59 10.50 5.94
CA GLU A 79 10.32 11.13 5.58
C GLU A 79 10.41 11.86 4.24
N ARG A 80 9.30 11.87 3.49
CA ARG A 80 9.11 12.75 2.35
C ARG A 80 7.72 13.38 2.44
N PRO A 81 7.57 14.66 2.05
CA PRO A 81 6.26 15.28 1.94
C PRO A 81 5.34 14.48 1.01
N ILE A 82 4.10 14.29 1.45
CA ILE A 82 3.00 13.68 0.71
C ILE A 82 1.83 14.66 0.63
N VAL A 83 0.97 14.49 -0.37
CA VAL A 83 -0.18 15.40 -0.60
C VAL A 83 -1.39 15.02 0.27
N SER A 84 -1.58 13.73 0.53
CA SER A 84 -2.72 13.21 1.29
C SER A 84 -2.37 11.91 2.00
N ALA A 85 -3.16 11.56 3.01
CA ALA A 85 -3.02 10.33 3.78
C ALA A 85 -4.40 9.76 4.18
N ILE A 86 -4.47 8.45 4.39
CA ILE A 86 -5.61 7.79 5.05
C ILE A 86 -5.29 7.72 6.53
N VAL A 87 -6.18 8.27 7.36
CA VAL A 87 -5.98 8.35 8.81
C VAL A 87 -7.09 7.59 9.53
N LEU A 88 -6.70 6.66 10.41
CA LEU A 88 -7.63 6.07 11.37
C LEU A 88 -7.84 7.06 12.51
N VAL A 89 -9.07 7.58 12.63
CA VAL A 89 -9.49 8.39 13.76
C VAL A 89 -10.37 7.52 14.65
N PRO A 90 -10.06 7.37 15.95
CA PRO A 90 -10.91 6.63 16.88
C PRO A 90 -12.33 7.20 16.87
N ALA A 91 -13.33 6.32 16.89
CA ALA A 91 -14.70 6.75 17.18
C ALA A 91 -14.73 7.41 18.56
N ARG A 92 -15.41 8.56 18.66
CA ARG A 92 -15.65 9.24 19.94
C ARG A 92 -16.63 8.47 20.79
#